data_AF-A0AAV8WS71-F1
#
_entry.id   AF-A0AAV8WS71-F1
#
_cell.length_a   1.000
_cell.length_b   1.000
_cell.length_c   1.000
_cell.angle_alpha   90.00
_cell.angle_beta   90.00
_cell.angle_gamma   90.00
#
_symmetry.space_group_name_H-M   'P 1'
#
loop_
_entity.id
_entity.type
_entity.pdbx_description
1 polymer ?
#
loop_
_entity_poly.entity_id
_entity_poly.type
_entity_poly.pdbx_seq_one_letter_code
_entity_poly.pdbx_strand_id
1 'polypeptide(L)'
;MLPVQRFLINELEDRERYYVLRLQKRVMRDENDPFNLPDRRFIDLFRPNNDLVSYLFRKLVPHMSESLRVTKITREIRIFIALRFFATGNYQRGIGEEVLLSSSQQVVSRCIAEVSEAITENMSE
;
A
#
# COMPACT_ATOMS: atom_id res chain seq x y z
N MET A 1 14.90 -20.04 -34.45
CA MET A 1 14.27 -18.82 -33.91
C MET A 1 15.38 -17.82 -33.63
N LEU A 2 15.30 -16.59 -34.16
CA LEU A 2 16.40 -15.62 -34.01
C LEU A 2 16.51 -15.14 -32.54
N PRO A 3 17.72 -14.90 -31.99
CA PRO A 3 17.90 -14.47 -30.60
C PRO A 3 17.06 -13.25 -30.20
N VAL A 4 16.87 -12.32 -31.14
CA VAL A 4 16.04 -11.11 -30.96
C VAL A 4 14.56 -11.46 -30.79
N GLN A 5 14.04 -12.43 -31.53
CA GLN A 5 12.65 -12.88 -31.38
C GLN A 5 12.44 -13.55 -30.02
N ARG A 6 13.40 -14.35 -29.55
CA ARG A 6 13.33 -14.99 -28.24
C ARG A 6 13.37 -13.96 -27.11
N PHE A 7 14.21 -12.93 -27.23
CA PHE A 7 14.27 -11.82 -26.29
C PHE A 7 12.93 -11.06 -26.21
N LEU A 8 12.34 -10.73 -27.37
CA LEU A 8 11.06 -10.02 -27.43
C LEU A 8 9.92 -10.85 -26.79
N ILE A 9 9.89 -12.16 -27.05
CA ILE A 9 8.91 -13.08 -26.44
C ILE A 9 9.05 -13.08 -24.92
N ASN A 10 10.28 -13.23 -24.41
CA ASN A 10 10.52 -13.21 -22.97
C ASN A 10 10.11 -11.87 -22.32
N GLU A 11 10.40 -10.72 -22.96
CA GLU A 11 9.96 -9.42 -22.46
C GLU A 11 8.44 -9.29 -22.38
N LEU A 12 7.72 -9.80 -23.40
CA LEU A 12 6.27 -9.76 -23.43
C LEU A 12 5.68 -10.66 -22.34
N GLU A 13 6.21 -11.88 -22.19
CA GLU A 13 5.82 -12.81 -21.12
C GLU A 13 6.07 -12.20 -19.74
N ASP A 14 7.21 -11.56 -19.52
CA ASP A 14 7.51 -10.91 -18.24
C ASP A 14 6.54 -9.75 -17.98
N ARG A 15 6.25 -8.89 -18.97
CA ARG A 15 5.24 -7.82 -18.83
C ARG A 15 3.87 -8.37 -18.49
N GLU A 16 3.46 -9.46 -19.11
CA GLU A 16 2.19 -10.13 -18.84
C GLU A 16 2.15 -10.68 -17.41
N ARG A 17 3.19 -11.37 -16.97
CA ARG A 17 3.33 -11.82 -15.57
C ARG A 17 3.24 -10.65 -14.59
N TYR A 18 3.96 -9.56 -14.84
CA TYR A 18 3.90 -8.35 -14.01
C TYR A 18 2.52 -7.69 -14.03
N TYR A 19 1.77 -7.79 -15.12
CA TYR A 19 0.41 -7.27 -15.21
C TYR A 19 -0.55 -8.13 -14.38
N VAL A 20 -0.50 -9.45 -14.53
CA VAL A 20 -1.31 -10.40 -13.76
C VAL A 20 -1.07 -10.26 -12.27
N LEU A 21 0.20 -10.19 -11.83
CA LEU A 21 0.54 -9.98 -10.42
C LEU A 21 -0.01 -8.65 -9.88
N ARG A 22 -0.01 -7.58 -10.68
CA ARG A 22 -0.58 -6.28 -10.29
C ARG A 22 -2.11 -6.35 -10.13
N LEU A 23 -2.79 -7.09 -10.99
CA LEU A 23 -4.23 -7.32 -10.88
C LEU A 23 -4.57 -8.15 -9.64
N GLN A 24 -3.87 -9.25 -9.40
CA GLN A 24 -4.09 -10.09 -8.21
C GLN A 24 -3.91 -9.28 -6.91
N LYS A 25 -2.82 -8.50 -6.83
CA LYS A 25 -2.56 -7.61 -5.70
C LYS A 25 -3.65 -6.55 -5.50
N ARG A 26 -4.30 -6.10 -6.58
CA ARG A 26 -5.42 -5.17 -6.51
C ARG A 26 -6.66 -5.85 -5.96
N VAL A 27 -7.05 -7.00 -6.52
CA VAL A 27 -8.19 -7.79 -6.05
C VAL A 27 -8.05 -8.08 -4.55
N MET A 28 -6.87 -8.52 -4.10
CA MET A 28 -6.61 -8.76 -2.69
C MET A 28 -6.83 -7.51 -1.81
N ARG A 29 -6.44 -6.32 -2.26
CA ARG A 29 -6.70 -5.08 -1.50
C ARG A 29 -8.18 -4.69 -1.49
N ASP A 30 -8.84 -4.81 -2.62
CA ASP A 30 -10.24 -4.41 -2.77
C ASP A 30 -11.16 -5.37 -1.97
N GLU A 31 -10.76 -6.63 -1.80
CA GLU A 31 -11.49 -7.64 -1.00
C GLU A 31 -11.20 -7.57 0.51
N ASN A 32 -10.09 -6.94 0.93
CA ASN A 32 -9.67 -6.89 2.33
C ASN A 32 -9.73 -5.47 2.90
N ASP A 33 -10.86 -5.14 3.54
CA ASP A 33 -10.96 -3.93 4.35
C ASP A 33 -10.39 -4.18 5.76
N PRO A 34 -9.32 -3.48 6.18
CA PRO A 34 -8.74 -3.64 7.51
C PRO A 34 -9.70 -3.36 8.66
N PHE A 35 -10.73 -2.52 8.47
CA PHE A 35 -11.72 -2.23 9.53
C PHE A 35 -12.62 -3.43 9.87
N ASN A 36 -12.68 -4.45 9.00
CA ASN A 36 -13.40 -5.69 9.29
C ASN A 36 -12.63 -6.65 10.22
N LEU A 37 -11.39 -6.31 10.58
CA LEU A 37 -10.59 -7.11 11.51
C LEU A 37 -11.08 -6.94 12.96
N PRO A 38 -11.01 -7.98 13.80
CA PRO A 38 -11.26 -7.83 15.23
C PRO A 38 -10.30 -6.82 15.87
N ASP A 39 -10.77 -5.98 16.79
CA ASP A 39 -9.98 -4.87 17.38
C ASP A 39 -8.59 -5.28 17.85
N ARG A 40 -8.48 -6.43 18.53
CA ARG A 40 -7.20 -6.95 19.00
C ARG A 40 -6.22 -7.22 17.85
N ARG A 41 -6.71 -7.85 16.77
CA ARG A 41 -5.93 -8.12 15.56
C ARG A 41 -5.55 -6.81 14.86
N PHE A 42 -6.47 -5.85 14.81
CA PHE A 42 -6.23 -4.54 14.21
C PHE A 42 -5.09 -3.80 14.94
N ILE A 43 -5.17 -3.72 16.27
CA ILE A 43 -4.14 -3.10 17.12
C ILE A 43 -2.81 -3.85 17.01
N ASP A 44 -2.82 -5.18 16.99
CA ASP A 44 -1.60 -5.97 16.81
C ASP A 44 -0.92 -5.67 15.46
N LEU A 45 -1.71 -5.40 14.41
CA LEU A 45 -1.21 -5.16 13.07
C LEU A 45 -0.73 -3.73 12.85
N PHE A 46 -1.49 -2.74 13.32
CA PHE A 46 -1.24 -1.34 12.99
C PHE A 46 -0.73 -0.53 14.18
N ARG A 47 -1.01 -0.95 15.42
CA ARG A 47 -0.86 -0.23 16.72
C ARG A 47 -1.98 0.73 17.13
N PRO A 48 -2.47 1.68 16.32
CA PRO A 48 -3.64 2.45 16.70
C PRO A 48 -4.90 1.57 16.62
N ASN A 49 -5.92 1.95 17.37
CA ASN A 49 -7.25 1.36 17.24
C ASN A 49 -7.99 1.95 16.03
N ASN A 50 -9.16 1.38 15.72
CA ASN A 50 -10.01 1.81 14.61
C ASN A 50 -10.34 3.31 14.68
N ASP A 51 -10.74 3.81 15.85
CA ASP A 51 -11.13 5.22 16.04
C ASP A 51 -9.99 6.19 15.72
N LEU A 52 -8.77 5.87 16.16
CA LEU A 52 -7.60 6.68 15.90
C LEU A 52 -7.25 6.67 14.40
N VAL A 53 -7.39 5.54 13.72
CA VAL A 53 -7.19 5.50 12.25
C VAL A 53 -8.27 6.33 11.53
N SER A 54 -9.53 6.25 11.93
CA SER A 54 -10.58 7.10 11.36
C SER A 54 -10.35 8.59 11.63
N TYR A 55 -9.74 8.94 12.76
CA TYR A 55 -9.25 10.30 13.01
C TYR A 55 -8.11 10.70 12.07
N LEU A 56 -7.11 9.84 11.90
CA LEU A 56 -6.01 10.06 10.95
C LEU A 56 -6.52 10.25 9.52
N PHE A 57 -7.53 9.49 9.09
CA PHE A 57 -8.11 9.64 7.76
C PHE A 57 -8.69 11.04 7.57
N ARG A 58 -9.52 11.50 8.52
CA ARG A 58 -10.11 12.84 8.47
C ARG A 58 -9.07 13.95 8.46
N LYS A 59 -7.93 13.75 9.15
CA LYS A 59 -6.86 14.73 9.27
C LYS A 59 -5.89 14.73 8.08
N LEU A 60 -5.55 13.56 7.53
CA LEU A 60 -4.48 13.45 6.52
C LEU A 60 -5.01 13.42 5.09
N VAL A 61 -6.12 12.71 4.82
CA VAL A 61 -6.66 12.52 3.46
C VAL A 61 -6.87 13.83 2.67
N PRO A 62 -7.35 14.94 3.29
CA PRO A 62 -7.49 16.21 2.59
C PRO A 62 -6.18 16.80 2.04
N HIS A 63 -5.05 16.46 2.66
CA HIS A 63 -3.73 16.99 2.32
C HIS A 63 -2.88 16.02 1.49
N MET A 64 -3.35 14.78 1.30
CA MET A 64 -2.66 13.77 0.50
C MET A 64 -2.96 13.87 -0.99
N SER A 65 -2.01 13.47 -1.82
CA SER A 65 -2.13 13.55 -3.28
C SER A 65 -3.27 12.68 -3.80
N GLU A 66 -4.14 13.27 -4.62
CA GLU A 66 -5.25 12.56 -5.22
C GLU A 66 -4.78 11.44 -6.17
N SER A 67 -5.56 10.37 -6.22
CA SER A 67 -5.35 9.30 -7.17
C SER A 67 -5.99 9.64 -8.52
N LEU A 68 -5.26 10.33 -9.41
CA LEU A 68 -5.75 10.66 -10.77
C LEU A 68 -6.00 9.44 -11.67
N ARG A 69 -5.63 8.23 -11.24
CA ARG A 69 -5.89 6.98 -11.97
C ARG A 69 -6.78 6.09 -11.13
N VAL A 70 -7.83 5.54 -11.74
CA VAL A 70 -8.75 4.56 -11.12
C VAL A 70 -8.00 3.35 -10.54
N THR A 71 -6.85 2.99 -11.11
CA THR A 71 -5.99 1.88 -10.67
C THR A 71 -5.01 2.23 -9.54
N LYS A 72 -4.94 3.49 -9.10
CA LYS A 72 -4.01 3.95 -8.07
C LYS A 72 -4.60 3.72 -6.68
N ILE A 73 -3.75 3.25 -5.76
CA ILE A 73 -4.09 2.93 -4.37
C ILE A 73 -4.76 4.15 -3.69
N THR A 74 -5.87 3.90 -2.99
CA THR A 74 -6.63 4.94 -2.28
C THR A 74 -5.80 5.56 -1.16
N ARG A 75 -6.14 6.78 -0.72
CA ARG A 75 -5.35 7.50 0.29
C ARG A 75 -5.36 6.76 1.63
N GLU A 76 -6.51 6.18 1.96
CA GLU A 76 -6.77 5.34 3.11
C GLU A 76 -5.84 4.12 3.16
N ILE A 77 -5.71 3.41 2.04
CA ILE A 77 -4.80 2.26 1.97
C ILE A 77 -3.34 2.71 2.09
N ARG A 78 -2.96 3.88 1.53
CA ARG A 78 -1.59 4.41 1.70
C ARG A 78 -1.28 4.69 3.17
N ILE A 79 -2.24 5.23 3.92
CA ILE A 79 -2.13 5.42 5.38
C ILE A 79 -1.94 4.06 6.06
N PHE A 80 -2.75 3.05 5.74
CA PHE A 80 -2.57 1.70 6.29
C PHE A 80 -1.20 1.08 5.98
N ILE A 81 -0.68 1.29 4.77
CA ILE A 81 0.66 0.82 4.37
C ILE A 81 1.74 1.46 5.25
N ALA A 82 1.66 2.78 5.46
CA ALA A 82 2.62 3.49 6.30
C ALA A 82 2.50 3.05 7.77
N LEU A 83 1.28 2.96 8.31
CA LEU A 83 1.03 2.50 9.68
C LEU A 83 1.58 1.09 9.91
N ARG A 84 1.40 0.17 8.95
CA ARG A 84 1.96 -1.18 9.05
C ARG A 84 3.49 -1.18 9.12
N PHE A 85 4.14 -0.29 8.38
CA PHE A 85 5.58 -0.08 8.46
C PHE A 85 6.02 0.48 9.81
N PHE A 86 5.34 1.52 10.30
CA PHE A 86 5.65 2.11 11.61
C PHE A 86 5.43 1.10 12.76
N ALA A 87 4.38 0.28 12.67
CA ALA A 87 4.03 -0.72 13.68
C ALA A 87 5.06 -1.84 13.85
N THR A 88 5.75 -2.20 12.77
CA THR A 88 6.60 -3.39 12.69
C THR A 88 8.08 -3.05 12.64
N GLY A 89 8.45 -1.86 12.14
CA GLY A 89 9.85 -1.51 11.86
C GLY A 89 10.52 -2.45 10.84
N ASN A 90 9.72 -3.24 10.11
CA ASN A 90 10.21 -4.30 9.25
C ASN A 90 10.73 -3.71 7.92
N TYR A 91 11.62 -4.44 7.24
CA TYR A 91 12.10 -4.04 5.93
C TYR A 91 10.93 -3.90 4.96
N GLN A 92 10.96 -2.83 4.15
CA GLN A 92 9.88 -2.51 3.21
C GLN A 92 9.52 -3.66 2.24
N ARG A 93 10.48 -4.55 1.95
CA ARG A 93 10.26 -5.76 1.14
C ARG A 93 9.31 -6.75 1.82
N GLY A 94 9.45 -6.96 3.13
CA GLY A 94 8.58 -7.86 3.89
C GLY A 94 7.13 -7.37 3.99
N ILE A 95 6.92 -6.05 4.00
CA ILE A 95 5.59 -5.43 4.04
C ILE A 95 4.94 -5.42 2.65
N GLY A 96 5.72 -5.26 1.59
CA GLY A 96 5.20 -5.35 0.21
C GLY A 96 4.74 -6.77 -0.18
N GLU A 97 5.30 -7.79 0.47
CA GLU A 97 4.90 -9.20 0.32
C GLU A 97 3.73 -9.59 1.23
N GLU A 98 3.33 -8.73 2.16
CA GLU A 98 2.23 -9.02 3.07
C GLU A 98 0.88 -8.91 2.36
N VAL A 99 0.13 -10.02 2.38
CA VAL A 99 -1.15 -10.24 1.67
C VAL A 99 -2.14 -9.09 1.89
N LEU A 100 -2.15 -8.53 3.10
CA LEU A 100 -3.09 -7.49 3.52
C LEU A 100 -2.97 -6.18 2.74
N LEU A 101 -1.78 -5.87 2.21
CA LEU A 101 -1.49 -4.57 1.58
C LEU A 101 -0.91 -4.70 0.16
N SER A 102 -0.41 -5.88 -0.21
CA SER A 102 -0.17 -6.31 -1.58
C SER A 102 0.46 -5.22 -2.46
N SER A 103 1.60 -4.69 -2.04
CA SER A 103 2.24 -3.51 -2.65
C SER A 103 3.66 -3.83 -3.15
N SER A 104 4.25 -2.99 -4.01
CA SER A 104 5.69 -3.13 -4.31
C SER A 104 6.50 -2.34 -3.27
N GLN A 105 7.78 -2.64 -3.09
CA GLN A 105 8.65 -1.89 -2.18
C GLN A 105 8.67 -0.38 -2.50
N GLN A 106 8.64 0.00 -3.79
CA GLN A 106 8.60 1.40 -4.22
C GLN A 106 7.26 2.08 -3.89
N VAL A 107 6.16 1.31 -3.87
CA VAL A 107 4.87 1.82 -3.39
C VAL A 107 4.93 2.08 -1.89
N VAL A 108 5.44 1.11 -1.12
CA VAL A 108 5.59 1.23 0.34
C VAL A 108 6.43 2.46 0.70
N SER A 109 7.59 2.64 0.05
CA SER A 109 8.46 3.80 0.25
C SER A 109 7.73 5.13 0.01
N ARG A 110 6.99 5.26 -1.10
CA ARG A 110 6.21 6.48 -1.39
C ARG A 110 5.09 6.73 -0.38
N CYS A 111 4.42 5.68 0.09
CA CYS A 111 3.39 5.81 1.12
C CYS A 111 3.99 6.29 2.44
N ILE A 112 5.15 5.74 2.83
CA ILE A 112 5.86 6.17 4.05
C ILE A 112 6.22 7.64 3.95
N ALA A 113 6.79 8.09 2.83
CA ALA A 113 7.19 9.48 2.65
C ALA A 113 5.97 10.42 2.73
N GLU A 114 4.94 10.16 1.92
CA GLU A 114 3.73 10.99 1.85
C GLU A 114 3.00 11.07 3.20
N VAL A 115 2.85 9.94 3.90
CA VAL A 115 2.15 9.90 5.19
C VAL A 115 2.99 10.56 6.29
N SER A 116 4.32 10.38 6.29
CA SER A 116 5.21 11.03 7.26
C SER A 116 5.18 12.55 7.12
N GLU A 117 5.21 13.05 5.89
CA GLU A 117 5.09 14.47 5.57
C GLU A 117 3.73 15.01 6.03
N ALA A 118 2.63 14.34 5.65
CA ALA A 118 1.29 14.73 6.06
C ALA A 118 1.11 14.76 7.59
N ILE A 119 1.66 13.79 8.33
CA ILE A 119 1.64 13.79 9.81
C ILE A 119 2.42 14.99 10.34
N THR A 120 3.64 15.21 9.85
CA THR A 120 4.52 16.28 10.35
C THR A 120 3.91 17.66 10.14
N GLU A 121 3.25 17.89 9.00
CA GLU A 121 2.67 19.19 8.67
C GLU A 121 1.29 19.44 9.30
N ASN A 122 0.51 18.39 9.56
CA ASN A 122 -0.91 18.54 9.91
C ASN A 122 -1.27 18.00 11.31
N MET A 123 -0.30 17.44 12.05
CA MET A 123 -0.49 16.93 13.41
C MET A 123 0.49 17.51 14.44
N SER A 124 1.44 18.35 14.02
CA SER A 124 2.41 18.99 14.91
C SER A 124 1.87 20.34 15.43
N GLU A 125 0.84 20.28 16.28
CA GLU A 125 0.37 21.41 17.11
C GLU A 125 0.19 20.97 18.56
#